data_AF-A0A3L6PRM5-F1
#
_entry.id   AF-A0A3L6PRM5-F1
#
_cell.length_a   1.000
_cell.length_b   1.000
_cell.length_c   1.000
_cell.angle_alpha   90.00
_cell.angle_beta   90.00
_cell.angle_gamma   90.00
#
_symmetry.space_group_name_H-M   'P 1'
#
loop_
_entity.id
_entity.type
_entity.pdbx_description
1 polymer ?
#
loop_
_entity_poly.entity_id
_entity_poly.type
_entity_poly.pdbx_seq_one_letter_code
_entity_poly.pdbx_strand_id
1 'polypeptide(L)'
;MASEEMTATEVAALLDLKPHPEGGFYAETFRDGSVTLSTAQLPPQCTFGRVCSLRARNSSQISLAVRATSLCDGCMHQGPTTAATEQAVTSGICIRQIRFAKCGQNRQLFNCLVSDQNPERLTLNHQVINELDMESSTYIGLYVDDKVDRAVSTAIYFLLPAGSVSRLHRIPCAETWHFYKGEPLTVFELHDDGHIDLTVVGPHLEAGQRPQYTVPPNVWFGSFPTLDVESFASDGSVLVKSRTRDPEQHYSLVGCTCAPGFQYEDFEMATFEDVRSIAPKAEPFLKFLIPSTK
;
A
#
# COMPACT_ATOMS: atom_id res chain seq x y z
N MET A 1 3.20 -10.13 43.13
CA MET A 1 4.47 -9.64 42.54
C MET A 1 4.07 -8.88 41.30
N ALA A 2 4.27 -7.57 41.26
CA ALA A 2 4.09 -6.83 40.02
C ALA A 2 5.14 -7.38 39.05
N SER A 3 4.71 -8.01 37.96
CA SER A 3 5.62 -8.29 36.85
C SER A 3 6.17 -6.94 36.40
N GLU A 4 7.48 -6.74 36.48
CA GLU A 4 8.11 -5.59 35.84
C GLU A 4 7.69 -5.62 34.36
N GLU A 5 6.93 -4.62 33.93
CA GLU A 5 6.51 -4.54 32.54
C GLU A 5 7.75 -4.18 31.70
N MET A 6 8.09 -5.07 30.77
CA MET A 6 9.22 -4.89 29.86
C MET A 6 9.05 -3.64 29.01
N THR A 7 10.14 -2.91 28.78
CA THR A 7 10.10 -1.71 27.94
C THR A 7 9.91 -2.05 26.46
N ALA A 8 9.47 -1.07 25.66
CA ALA A 8 9.35 -1.22 24.21
C ALA A 8 10.67 -1.67 23.56
N THR A 9 11.80 -1.08 23.96
CA THR A 9 13.13 -1.45 23.45
C THR A 9 13.52 -2.88 23.86
N GLU A 10 13.22 -3.30 25.09
CA GLU A 10 13.50 -4.67 25.54
C GLU A 10 12.70 -5.71 24.75
N VAL A 11 11.40 -5.45 24.51
CA VAL A 11 10.56 -6.31 23.68
C VAL A 11 11.07 -6.36 22.25
N ALA A 12 11.41 -5.20 21.66
CA ALA A 12 11.96 -5.13 20.33
C ALA A 12 13.27 -5.93 20.19
N ALA A 13 14.17 -5.83 21.17
CA ALA A 13 15.42 -6.58 21.18
C ALA A 13 15.21 -8.09 21.32
N LEU A 14 14.29 -8.52 22.19
CA LEU A 14 14.03 -9.96 22.41
C LEU A 14 13.34 -10.64 21.23
N LEU A 15 12.60 -9.88 20.42
CA LEU A 15 11.93 -10.38 19.22
C LEU A 15 12.69 -10.07 17.91
N ASP A 16 13.91 -9.52 17.99
CA ASP A 16 14.73 -9.10 16.84
C ASP A 16 13.97 -8.15 15.88
N LEU A 17 13.17 -7.24 16.44
CA LEU A 17 12.39 -6.30 15.64
C LEU A 17 13.29 -5.20 15.05
N LYS A 18 13.01 -4.84 13.79
CA LYS A 18 13.70 -3.79 13.04
C LYS A 18 12.74 -2.64 12.76
N PRO A 19 13.23 -1.39 12.61
CA PRO A 19 12.36 -0.27 12.23
C PRO A 19 11.55 -0.58 10.96
N HIS A 20 10.25 -0.32 10.97
CA HIS A 20 9.38 -0.51 9.81
C HIS A 20 9.26 0.80 8.99
N PRO A 21 9.17 0.75 7.64
CA PRO A 21 9.08 1.95 6.80
C PRO A 21 7.90 2.88 7.13
N GLU A 22 6.81 2.32 7.66
CA GLU A 22 5.62 3.08 8.04
C GLU A 22 5.67 3.64 9.46
N GLY A 23 6.71 3.32 10.24
CA GLY A 23 6.80 3.61 11.67
C GLY A 23 6.65 2.35 12.53
N GLY A 24 7.12 2.43 13.77
CA GLY A 24 7.21 1.26 14.65
C GLY A 24 8.34 0.30 14.27
N PHE A 25 8.24 -0.93 14.76
CA PHE A 25 9.22 -2.00 14.57
C PHE A 25 8.52 -3.28 14.17
N TYR A 26 9.17 -4.13 13.38
CA TYR A 26 8.61 -5.39 12.90
C TYR A 26 9.65 -6.49 12.74
N ALA A 27 9.19 -7.74 12.69
CA ALA A 27 9.97 -8.87 12.20
C ALA A 27 9.04 -9.88 11.52
N GLU A 28 9.39 -10.33 10.31
CA GLU A 28 8.70 -11.43 9.64
C GLU A 28 9.00 -12.74 10.36
N THR A 29 7.95 -13.41 10.83
CA THR A 29 8.03 -14.68 11.58
C THR A 29 7.62 -15.88 10.74
N PHE A 30 6.88 -15.64 9.65
CA PHE A 30 6.39 -16.69 8.79
C PHE A 30 6.21 -16.20 7.35
N ARG A 31 6.61 -17.04 6.40
CA ARG A 31 6.28 -16.95 4.98
C ARG A 31 6.07 -18.36 4.45
N ASP A 32 4.92 -18.62 3.85
CA ASP A 32 4.65 -19.94 3.25
C ASP A 32 5.52 -20.16 2.00
N GLY A 33 6.60 -20.93 2.17
CA GLY A 33 7.47 -21.36 1.07
C GLY A 33 7.07 -22.68 0.41
N SER A 34 5.99 -23.32 0.87
CA SER A 34 5.55 -24.62 0.37
C SER A 34 4.67 -24.51 -0.87
N VAL A 35 3.88 -23.44 -0.95
CA VAL A 35 2.97 -23.17 -2.05
C VAL A 35 3.14 -21.73 -2.51
N THR A 36 3.46 -21.58 -3.79
CA THR A 36 3.45 -20.29 -4.47
C THR A 36 2.14 -20.18 -5.26
N LEU A 37 1.33 -19.19 -4.90
CA LEU A 37 0.16 -18.79 -5.66
C LEU A 37 0.64 -18.08 -6.92
N SER A 38 0.41 -18.72 -8.07
CA SER A 38 0.62 -18.05 -9.35
C SER A 38 -0.35 -16.89 -9.48
N THR A 39 0.00 -15.90 -10.29
CA THR A 39 -0.90 -14.74 -10.44
C THR A 39 -2.29 -15.09 -10.97
N ALA A 40 -2.44 -16.18 -11.72
CA ALA A 40 -3.75 -16.67 -12.17
C ALA A 40 -4.64 -17.18 -11.03
N GLN A 41 -4.05 -17.50 -9.88
CA GLN A 41 -4.73 -17.99 -8.68
C GLN A 41 -4.96 -16.88 -7.65
N LEU A 42 -4.39 -15.70 -7.87
CA LEU A 42 -4.56 -14.56 -6.96
C LEU A 42 -5.97 -13.96 -7.11
N PRO A 43 -6.57 -13.50 -6.01
CA PRO A 43 -7.78 -12.70 -6.08
C PRO A 43 -7.58 -11.47 -6.99
N PRO A 44 -8.61 -11.01 -7.74
CA PRO A 44 -8.49 -9.88 -8.66
C PRO A 44 -8.02 -8.58 -8.00
N GLN A 45 -8.25 -8.43 -6.70
CA GLN A 45 -7.81 -7.28 -5.93
C GLN A 45 -6.31 -7.29 -5.64
N CYS A 46 -5.66 -8.46 -5.68
CA CYS A 46 -4.23 -8.69 -5.43
C CYS A 46 -3.35 -8.49 -6.67
N THR A 47 -3.93 -8.09 -7.79
CA THR A 47 -3.22 -7.85 -9.06
C THR A 47 -3.07 -6.33 -9.22
N PHE A 48 -1.93 -5.79 -8.77
CA PHE A 48 -1.68 -4.36 -8.81
C PHE A 48 -1.34 -3.93 -10.24
N GLY A 49 -2.18 -3.05 -10.82
CA GLY A 49 -1.93 -2.46 -12.12
C GLY A 49 -1.16 -1.14 -11.99
N ARG A 50 0.11 -1.09 -12.39
CA ARG A 50 0.85 0.19 -12.52
C ARG A 50 0.27 1.00 -13.68
N VAL A 51 -0.06 2.27 -13.42
CA VAL A 51 -0.50 3.22 -14.46
C VAL A 51 0.71 3.89 -15.09
N CYS A 52 1.06 3.54 -16.32
CA CYS A 52 2.00 4.31 -17.12
C CYS A 52 1.23 5.35 -17.93
N SER A 53 1.47 6.64 -17.69
CA SER A 53 0.94 7.71 -18.53
C SER A 53 1.74 7.82 -19.83
N LEU A 54 1.07 7.70 -20.98
CA LEU A 54 1.67 7.87 -22.29
C LEU A 54 1.14 9.11 -23.02
N ARG A 55 2.02 9.71 -23.81
CA ARG A 55 1.71 10.82 -24.72
C ARG A 55 1.82 10.33 -26.16
N ALA A 56 0.71 10.33 -26.89
CA ALA A 56 0.72 10.02 -28.32
C ALA A 56 1.50 11.11 -29.10
N ARG A 57 2.34 10.70 -30.07
CA ARG A 57 2.92 11.62 -31.06
C ARG A 57 2.44 11.21 -32.46
N ASN A 58 1.66 12.10 -33.08
CA ASN A 58 1.19 12.11 -34.47
C ASN A 58 0.24 10.99 -34.95
N SER A 59 -0.66 11.39 -35.85
CA SER A 59 -1.94 10.76 -36.20
C SER A 59 -1.90 9.71 -37.32
N SER A 60 -0.72 9.28 -37.79
CA SER A 60 -0.62 8.31 -38.89
C SER A 60 0.16 7.04 -38.55
N GLN A 61 0.94 7.01 -37.47
CA GLN A 61 1.50 5.80 -36.86
C GLN A 61 1.79 6.08 -35.38
N ILE A 62 0.96 5.56 -34.47
CA ILE A 62 1.24 5.65 -33.03
C ILE A 62 2.36 4.67 -32.72
N SER A 63 3.58 5.20 -32.60
CA SER A 63 4.73 4.46 -32.10
C SER A 63 4.81 4.67 -30.60
N LEU A 64 4.42 3.67 -29.80
CA LEU A 64 4.52 3.78 -28.35
C LEU A 64 5.97 3.52 -27.93
N ALA A 65 6.65 4.52 -27.36
CA ALA A 65 7.89 4.28 -26.62
C ALA A 65 7.50 4.10 -25.14
N VAL A 66 7.66 2.90 -24.59
CA VAL A 66 7.47 2.66 -23.16
C VAL A 66 8.73 3.16 -22.46
N ARG A 67 8.70 4.37 -21.90
CA ARG A 67 9.67 4.73 -20.85
C ARG A 67 9.13 4.21 -19.54
N ALA A 68 9.74 3.18 -18.99
CA ALA A 68 9.61 2.86 -17.58
C ALA A 68 10.11 4.08 -16.79
N THR A 69 9.23 4.97 -16.38
CA THR A 69 9.57 6.02 -15.43
C THR A 69 9.69 5.35 -14.08
N SER A 70 10.93 5.08 -13.67
CA SER A 70 11.26 4.87 -12.26
C SER A 70 10.88 6.14 -11.51
N LEU A 71 9.70 6.16 -10.89
CA LEU A 71 9.41 7.12 -9.82
C LEU A 71 10.04 6.58 -8.54
N CYS A 72 11.37 6.69 -8.48
CA CYS A 72 12.10 6.83 -7.23
C CYS A 72 12.32 8.33 -7.05
N ASP A 73 11.49 8.99 -6.24
CA ASP A 73 11.89 10.29 -5.69
C ASP A 73 12.82 10.03 -4.50
N GLY A 74 14.12 10.15 -4.74
CA GLY A 74 15.13 10.18 -3.67
C GLY A 74 16.42 9.41 -3.93
N CYS A 75 17.16 9.71 -5.01
CA CYS A 75 18.59 9.39 -5.09
C CYS A 75 19.37 10.53 -5.76
N MET A 76 19.70 11.55 -4.97
CA MET A 76 20.79 12.47 -5.26
C MET A 76 22.12 11.80 -4.88
N HIS A 77 22.80 11.17 -5.84
CA HIS A 77 24.23 11.39 -6.12
C HIS A 77 24.78 10.43 -7.19
N GLN A 78 25.41 11.06 -8.19
CA GLN A 78 26.49 10.57 -9.06
C GLN A 78 26.25 9.29 -9.87
N GLY A 79 26.17 9.44 -11.20
CA GLY A 79 26.41 8.31 -12.12
C GLY A 79 27.81 7.71 -11.93
N PRO A 80 28.10 6.50 -12.45
CA PRO A 80 27.89 6.20 -13.87
C PRO A 80 27.50 4.74 -14.22
N THR A 81 27.39 4.51 -15.54
CA THR A 81 27.53 3.27 -16.34
C THR A 81 26.31 2.40 -16.70
N THR A 82 26.18 2.29 -18.01
CA THR A 82 25.20 1.68 -18.91
C THR A 82 25.19 0.15 -18.92
N ALA A 83 25.25 -0.53 -17.78
CA ALA A 83 25.33 -2.01 -17.76
C ALA A 83 24.25 -2.73 -16.93
N ALA A 84 23.49 -2.03 -16.08
CA ALA A 84 22.51 -2.69 -15.19
C ALA A 84 21.10 -2.86 -15.79
N THR A 85 20.82 -2.25 -16.94
CA THR A 85 19.48 -2.26 -17.56
C THR A 85 19.25 -3.41 -18.53
N GLU A 86 20.27 -4.22 -18.84
CA GLU A 86 20.15 -5.31 -19.83
C GLU A 86 19.67 -6.64 -19.25
N GLN A 87 19.70 -6.82 -17.92
CA GLN A 87 19.50 -8.16 -17.33
C GLN A 87 18.05 -8.50 -16.96
N ALA A 88 17.12 -7.53 -17.01
CA ALA A 88 15.70 -7.75 -16.71
C ALA A 88 14.84 -8.12 -17.94
N VAL A 89 15.41 -8.13 -19.16
CA VAL A 89 14.62 -8.18 -20.41
C VAL A 89 14.57 -9.60 -21.02
N THR A 90 15.25 -10.59 -20.44
CA THR A 90 15.30 -11.96 -20.99
C THR A 90 14.24 -12.93 -20.45
N SER A 91 13.46 -12.56 -19.43
CA SER A 91 12.29 -13.36 -19.02
C SER A 91 11.03 -12.77 -19.66
N GLY A 92 10.56 -13.41 -20.74
CA GLY A 92 9.42 -12.98 -21.54
C GLY A 92 8.19 -12.59 -20.72
N ILE A 93 7.97 -11.29 -20.57
CA ILE A 93 6.71 -10.73 -20.10
C ILE A 93 5.70 -10.92 -21.23
N CYS A 94 4.89 -11.98 -21.12
CA CYS A 94 3.74 -12.17 -21.98
C CYS A 94 2.65 -11.19 -21.53
N ILE A 95 2.70 -9.94 -22.01
CA ILE A 95 1.67 -8.92 -21.76
C ILE A 95 0.39 -9.35 -22.47
N ARG A 96 -0.41 -10.22 -21.83
CA ARG A 96 -1.64 -10.77 -22.43
C ARG A 96 -2.86 -9.86 -22.32
N GLN A 97 -2.79 -8.75 -21.58
CA GLN A 97 -3.91 -7.82 -21.46
C GLN A 97 -3.42 -6.41 -21.14
N ILE A 98 -3.54 -5.50 -22.10
CA ILE A 98 -3.41 -4.05 -21.86
C ILE A 98 -4.82 -3.47 -21.78
N ARG A 99 -5.12 -2.74 -20.70
CA ARG A 99 -6.37 -2.00 -20.51
C ARG A 99 -6.15 -0.51 -20.76
N PHE A 100 -7.09 0.12 -21.46
CA PHE A 100 -7.09 1.55 -21.77
C PHE A 100 -8.27 2.24 -21.07
N ALA A 101 -8.09 3.50 -20.66
CA ALA A 101 -9.17 4.37 -20.22
C ALA A 101 -8.91 5.80 -20.72
N LYS A 102 -9.95 6.50 -21.20
CA LYS A 102 -9.88 7.91 -21.59
C LYS A 102 -10.10 8.76 -20.33
N CYS A 103 -9.16 9.67 -20.04
CA CYS A 103 -9.27 10.56 -18.89
C CYS A 103 -10.53 11.44 -19.00
N GLY A 104 -11.43 11.37 -18.01
CA GLY A 104 -12.63 12.22 -17.92
C GLY A 104 -13.93 11.66 -18.53
N GLN A 105 -13.97 10.41 -19.02
CA GLN A 105 -15.20 9.73 -19.43
C GLN A 105 -15.31 8.31 -18.85
N ASN A 106 -16.52 7.74 -18.87
CA ASN A 106 -16.82 6.38 -18.39
C ASN A 106 -15.75 5.36 -18.83
N ARG A 107 -15.26 4.56 -17.88
CA ARG A 107 -14.23 3.52 -18.07
C ARG A 107 -14.69 2.48 -19.11
N GLN A 108 -14.48 2.73 -20.40
CA GLN A 108 -14.64 1.70 -21.43
C GLN A 108 -13.38 0.84 -21.48
N LEU A 109 -13.56 -0.46 -21.23
CA LEU A 109 -12.49 -1.45 -21.18
C LEU A 109 -12.27 -2.02 -22.59
N PHE A 110 -11.07 -1.85 -23.14
CA PHE A 110 -10.67 -2.47 -24.40
C PHE A 110 -9.60 -3.54 -24.14
N ASN A 111 -9.74 -4.70 -24.76
CA ASN A 111 -8.74 -5.76 -24.73
C ASN A 111 -7.85 -5.64 -25.98
N CYS A 112 -6.58 -5.29 -25.83
CA CYS A 112 -5.59 -5.45 -26.91
C CYS A 112 -4.71 -6.68 -26.68
N LEU A 113 -4.57 -7.50 -27.71
CA LEU A 113 -3.48 -8.47 -27.82
C LEU A 113 -2.25 -7.74 -28.35
N VAL A 114 -1.17 -7.72 -27.57
CA VAL A 114 0.12 -7.20 -28.03
C VAL A 114 0.82 -8.31 -28.80
N SER A 115 1.12 -8.03 -30.07
CA SER A 115 1.93 -8.88 -30.93
C SER A 115 3.17 -8.09 -31.32
N ASP A 116 4.24 -8.14 -30.53
CA ASP A 116 5.57 -7.95 -31.13
C ASP A 116 6.72 -8.53 -30.29
N GLN A 117 7.79 -8.89 -30.99
CA GLN A 117 9.05 -9.41 -30.44
C GLN A 117 9.98 -8.30 -29.90
N ASN A 118 9.47 -7.08 -29.69
CA ASN A 118 10.24 -5.95 -29.19
C ASN A 118 9.57 -5.32 -27.95
N PRO A 119 10.11 -5.52 -26.73
CA PRO A 119 9.49 -5.09 -25.48
C PRO A 119 9.46 -3.57 -25.29
N GLU A 120 10.19 -2.78 -26.09
CA GLU A 120 10.22 -1.32 -25.97
C GLU A 120 9.14 -0.59 -26.77
N ARG A 121 8.43 -1.30 -27.67
CA ARG A 121 7.47 -0.70 -28.59
C ARG A 121 6.16 -1.47 -28.66
N LEU A 122 5.08 -0.86 -28.17
CA LEU A 122 3.71 -1.36 -28.34
C LEU A 122 3.12 -0.75 -29.61
N THR A 123 2.36 -1.53 -30.39
CA THR A 123 1.61 -1.03 -31.55
C THR A 123 0.14 -1.33 -31.34
N LEU A 124 -0.71 -0.31 -31.35
CA LEU A 124 -2.17 -0.47 -31.27
C LEU A 124 -2.73 -0.74 -32.66
N ASN A 125 -3.69 -1.67 -32.78
CA ASN A 125 -4.36 -1.91 -34.04
C ASN A 125 -5.24 -0.70 -34.42
N HIS A 126 -5.30 -0.37 -35.71
CA HIS A 126 -6.08 0.73 -36.29
C HIS A 126 -7.55 0.76 -35.84
N GLN A 127 -8.14 -0.40 -35.56
CA GLN A 127 -9.52 -0.52 -35.11
C GLN A 127 -9.75 0.11 -33.72
N VAL A 128 -8.80 -0.06 -32.79
CA VAL A 128 -8.87 0.48 -31.42
C VAL A 128 -8.62 1.99 -31.39
N ILE A 129 -7.78 2.49 -32.31
CA ILE A 129 -7.51 3.94 -32.46
C ILE A 129 -8.78 4.68 -32.89
N ASN A 130 -9.56 4.09 -33.79
CA ASN A 130 -10.79 4.68 -34.30
C ASN A 130 -11.93 4.65 -33.27
N GLU A 131 -12.02 3.62 -32.44
CA GLU A 131 -13.04 3.51 -31.38
C GLU A 131 -12.80 4.48 -30.21
N LEU A 132 -11.56 4.92 -29.97
CA LEU A 132 -11.19 5.81 -28.87
C LEU A 132 -11.37 7.31 -29.17
N ASP A 133 -11.76 7.68 -30.40
CA ASP A 133 -12.02 9.05 -30.88
C ASP A 133 -10.95 10.06 -30.39
N MET A 134 -9.70 9.78 -30.77
CA MET A 134 -8.51 10.42 -30.19
C MET A 134 -8.17 11.73 -30.91
N GLU A 135 -8.41 12.87 -30.25
CA GLU A 135 -7.81 14.15 -30.65
C GLU A 135 -6.30 14.19 -30.33
N SER A 136 -5.56 15.09 -30.98
CA SER A 136 -4.08 15.22 -30.98
C SER A 136 -3.42 15.44 -29.60
N SER A 137 -4.19 15.47 -28.51
CA SER A 137 -3.73 15.67 -27.13
C SER A 137 -4.20 14.58 -26.16
N THR A 138 -4.65 13.43 -26.64
CA THR A 138 -5.16 12.34 -25.77
C THR A 138 -4.01 11.65 -25.03
N TYR A 139 -4.09 11.65 -23.69
CA TYR A 139 -3.23 10.85 -22.82
C TYR A 139 -3.80 9.44 -22.69
N ILE A 140 -2.97 8.42 -22.92
CA ILE A 140 -3.34 7.02 -22.72
C ILE A 140 -2.67 6.53 -21.43
N GLY A 141 -3.45 6.10 -20.45
CA GLY A 141 -2.92 5.30 -19.34
C GLY A 141 -2.80 3.84 -19.79
N LEU A 142 -1.59 3.28 -19.78
CA LEU A 142 -1.41 1.83 -19.82
C LEU A 142 -1.44 1.31 -18.39
N TYR A 143 -2.30 0.33 -18.12
CA TYR A 143 -2.20 -0.44 -16.89
C TYR A 143 -1.36 -1.68 -17.18
N VAL A 144 -0.14 -1.72 -16.65
CA VAL A 144 0.67 -2.93 -16.62
C VAL A 144 0.39 -3.63 -15.31
N ASP A 145 -0.28 -4.78 -15.40
CA ASP A 145 -0.52 -5.65 -14.25
C ASP A 145 0.82 -6.34 -13.93
N ASP A 146 1.51 -5.89 -12.88
CA ASP A 146 2.74 -6.52 -12.42
C ASP A 146 2.38 -7.73 -11.59
N LYS A 147 2.12 -8.78 -12.34
CA LYS A 147 1.73 -10.09 -11.86
C LYS A 147 2.92 -10.77 -11.19
N VAL A 148 3.07 -10.56 -9.87
CA VAL A 148 4.03 -11.31 -9.06
C VAL A 148 3.37 -12.50 -8.38
N ASP A 149 4.03 -13.64 -8.48
CA ASP A 149 3.67 -14.84 -7.74
C ASP A 149 3.92 -14.62 -6.24
N ARG A 150 3.07 -15.19 -5.38
CA ARG A 150 3.11 -14.91 -3.93
C ARG A 150 3.06 -16.16 -3.08
N ALA A 151 3.65 -16.08 -1.88
CA ALA A 151 3.35 -17.03 -0.83
C ALA A 151 1.85 -17.01 -0.50
N VAL A 152 1.31 -18.14 -0.03
CA VAL A 152 -0.08 -18.21 0.43
C VAL A 152 -0.35 -17.23 1.57
N SER A 153 0.61 -17.10 2.50
CA SER A 153 0.49 -16.20 3.64
C SER A 153 1.85 -15.80 4.19
N THR A 154 1.87 -14.64 4.86
CA THR A 154 2.98 -14.13 5.66
C THR A 154 2.47 -13.71 7.03
N ALA A 155 3.32 -13.78 8.05
CA ALA A 155 3.02 -13.21 9.36
C ALA A 155 4.23 -12.45 9.92
N ILE A 156 3.96 -11.37 10.64
CA ILE A 156 4.96 -10.54 11.31
C ILE A 156 4.60 -10.32 12.77
N TYR A 157 5.60 -10.04 13.60
CA TYR A 157 5.41 -9.21 14.79
C TYR A 157 5.47 -7.75 14.39
N PHE A 158 4.66 -6.90 15.04
CA PHE A 158 4.70 -5.45 14.89
C PHE A 158 4.57 -4.79 16.26
N LEU A 159 5.44 -3.84 16.57
CA LEU A 159 5.48 -3.09 17.82
C LEU A 159 5.40 -1.60 17.53
N LEU A 160 4.46 -0.93 18.19
CA LEU A 160 4.25 0.51 18.04
C LEU A 160 4.32 1.21 19.40
N PRO A 161 5.38 2.01 19.66
CA PRO A 161 5.49 2.82 20.88
C PRO A 161 4.54 4.02 20.88
N ALA A 162 4.16 4.50 22.06
CA ALA A 162 3.41 5.75 22.23
C ALA A 162 4.11 6.94 21.54
N GLY A 163 3.32 7.83 20.95
CA GLY A 163 3.80 8.97 20.17
C GLY A 163 4.27 8.62 18.76
N SER A 164 4.31 7.32 18.40
CA SER A 164 4.54 6.85 17.03
C SER A 164 3.21 6.50 16.35
N VAL A 165 3.23 6.45 15.02
CA VAL A 165 2.11 5.98 14.21
C VAL A 165 2.61 4.97 13.19
N SER A 166 1.78 3.98 12.86
CA SER A 166 1.86 3.30 11.58
C SER A 166 1.18 4.21 10.56
N ARG A 167 2.00 4.76 9.65
CA ARG A 167 1.57 5.74 8.67
C ARG A 167 0.52 5.16 7.74
N LEU A 168 -0.36 6.02 7.23
CA LEU A 168 -1.43 5.61 6.35
C LEU A 168 -0.86 5.00 5.05
N HIS A 169 -1.25 3.75 4.78
CA HIS A 169 -0.80 2.97 3.64
C HIS A 169 -1.93 2.07 3.13
N ARG A 170 -1.71 1.43 1.99
CA ARG A 170 -2.67 0.53 1.36
C ARG A 170 -1.93 -0.67 0.79
N ILE A 171 -2.53 -1.85 0.94
CA ILE A 171 -2.05 -3.10 0.38
C ILE A 171 -3.20 -3.87 -0.26
N PRO A 172 -2.94 -4.71 -1.26
CA PRO A 172 -3.97 -5.37 -2.04
C PRO A 172 -4.36 -6.74 -1.49
N CYS A 173 -3.86 -7.12 -0.31
CA CYS A 173 -4.26 -8.30 0.43
C CYS A 173 -4.96 -7.92 1.74
N ALA A 174 -5.72 -8.87 2.31
CA ALA A 174 -6.33 -8.65 3.62
C ALA A 174 -5.25 -8.81 4.68
N GLU A 175 -5.26 -7.94 5.68
CA GLU A 175 -4.34 -7.99 6.82
C GLU A 175 -5.09 -8.17 8.12
N THR A 176 -4.79 -9.26 8.82
CA THR A 176 -5.36 -9.56 10.14
C THR A 176 -4.39 -9.15 11.23
N TRP A 177 -4.86 -8.27 12.11
CA TRP A 177 -4.19 -7.75 13.29
C TRP A 177 -4.55 -8.60 14.51
N HIS A 178 -3.56 -8.97 15.32
CA HIS A 178 -3.70 -9.82 16.50
C HIS A 178 -3.06 -9.12 17.70
N PHE A 179 -3.84 -8.81 18.74
CA PHE A 179 -3.30 -8.24 19.96
C PHE A 179 -2.47 -9.27 20.74
N TYR A 180 -1.24 -8.92 21.14
CA TYR A 180 -0.39 -9.78 21.96
C TYR A 180 -0.06 -9.19 23.34
N LYS A 181 0.40 -7.94 23.41
CA LYS A 181 0.82 -7.32 24.68
C LYS A 181 0.76 -5.79 24.62
N GLY A 182 0.64 -5.17 25.79
CA GLY A 182 0.75 -3.73 25.97
C GLY A 182 -0.61 -3.05 26.01
N GLU A 183 -0.68 -1.84 25.48
CA GLU A 183 -1.90 -1.04 25.42
C GLU A 183 -2.68 -1.32 24.13
N PRO A 184 -4.00 -1.07 24.09
CA PRO A 184 -4.79 -1.26 22.87
C PRO A 184 -4.29 -0.35 21.74
N LEU A 185 -4.40 -0.85 20.51
CA LEU A 185 -4.03 -0.16 19.28
C LEU A 185 -5.29 0.21 18.49
N THR A 186 -5.41 1.44 18.01
CA THR A 186 -6.50 1.81 17.09
C THR A 186 -6.03 1.64 15.66
N VAL A 187 -6.76 0.85 14.88
CA VAL A 187 -6.64 0.76 13.42
C VAL A 187 -7.62 1.77 12.82
N PHE A 188 -7.08 2.71 12.05
CA PHE A 188 -7.84 3.68 11.27
C PHE A 188 -7.96 3.15 9.84
N GLU A 189 -9.16 3.22 9.29
CA GLU A 189 -9.46 2.88 7.90
C GLU A 189 -10.17 4.05 7.22
N LEU A 190 -9.75 4.36 6.00
CA LEU A 190 -10.38 5.30 5.09
C LEU A 190 -10.76 4.58 3.79
N HIS A 191 -12.05 4.53 3.52
CA HIS A 191 -12.62 3.93 2.32
C HIS A 191 -12.68 4.94 1.17
N ASP A 192 -12.72 4.43 -0.07
CA ASP A 192 -12.75 5.26 -1.28
C ASP A 192 -13.98 6.19 -1.39
N ASP A 193 -15.06 5.89 -0.64
CA ASP A 193 -16.26 6.72 -0.56
C ASP A 193 -16.17 7.80 0.55
N GLY A 194 -15.04 7.88 1.25
CA GLY A 194 -14.80 8.81 2.35
C GLY A 194 -15.31 8.32 3.71
N HIS A 195 -15.88 7.11 3.79
CA HIS A 195 -16.24 6.49 5.07
C HIS A 195 -14.98 6.20 5.89
N ILE A 196 -15.09 6.35 7.21
CA ILE A 196 -13.99 6.14 8.16
C ILE A 196 -14.43 5.11 9.18
N ASP A 197 -13.60 4.08 9.37
CA ASP A 197 -13.72 3.13 10.47
C ASP A 197 -12.53 3.29 11.44
N LEU A 198 -12.83 3.14 12.73
CA LEU A 198 -11.85 3.20 13.81
C LEU A 198 -12.07 1.97 14.69
N THR A 199 -11.24 0.95 14.50
CA THR A 199 -11.34 -0.31 15.22
C THR A 199 -10.25 -0.40 16.29
N VAL A 200 -10.64 -0.62 17.54
CA VAL A 200 -9.70 -0.78 18.66
C VAL A 200 -9.32 -2.25 18.80
N VAL A 201 -8.06 -2.56 18.49
CA VAL A 201 -7.44 -3.87 18.68
C VAL A 201 -6.87 -3.97 20.08
N GLY A 202 -7.44 -4.85 20.91
CA GLY A 202 -7.08 -4.96 22.32
C GLY A 202 -7.86 -6.05 23.07
N PRO A 203 -7.50 -6.34 24.33
CA PRO A 203 -8.02 -7.51 25.04
C PRO A 203 -9.37 -7.28 25.74
N HIS A 204 -9.82 -6.03 25.91
CA HIS A 204 -10.99 -5.70 26.75
C HIS A 204 -12.30 -5.72 25.96
N LEU A 205 -12.94 -6.90 25.91
CA LEU A 205 -14.16 -7.14 25.12
C LEU A 205 -15.34 -6.27 25.56
N GLU A 206 -15.49 -6.06 26.87
CA GLU A 206 -16.54 -5.24 27.47
C GLU A 206 -16.43 -3.75 27.09
N ALA A 207 -15.23 -3.30 26.72
CA ALA A 207 -14.98 -1.97 26.19
C ALA A 207 -15.13 -1.89 24.65
N GLY A 208 -15.59 -2.97 24.01
CA GLY A 208 -15.75 -3.05 22.55
C GLY A 208 -14.45 -3.34 21.79
N GLN A 209 -13.34 -3.59 22.49
CA GLN A 209 -12.06 -3.94 21.85
C GLN A 209 -12.14 -5.32 21.21
N ARG A 210 -11.34 -5.53 20.17
CA ARG A 210 -11.24 -6.80 19.45
C ARG A 210 -9.80 -7.33 19.57
N PRO A 211 -9.58 -8.52 20.16
CA PRO A 211 -8.25 -9.11 20.17
C PRO A 211 -7.73 -9.46 18.76
N GLN A 212 -8.63 -9.59 17.79
CA GLN A 212 -8.33 -9.83 16.40
C GLN A 212 -9.24 -9.00 15.50
N TYR A 213 -8.68 -8.42 14.44
CA TYR A 213 -9.43 -7.65 13.45
C TYR A 213 -8.78 -7.78 12.07
N THR A 214 -9.56 -7.75 10.99
CA THR A 214 -9.05 -7.86 9.62
C THR A 214 -9.40 -6.62 8.82
N VAL A 215 -8.37 -5.90 8.36
CA VAL A 215 -8.52 -4.82 7.39
C VAL A 215 -8.75 -5.43 6.01
N PRO A 216 -9.80 -5.03 5.26
CA PRO A 216 -10.03 -5.51 3.91
C PRO A 216 -8.92 -5.08 2.93
N PRO A 217 -8.71 -5.83 1.84
CA PRO A 217 -7.79 -5.42 0.78
C PRO A 217 -8.14 -4.06 0.19
N ASN A 218 -7.12 -3.30 -0.24
CA ASN A 218 -7.24 -2.01 -0.92
C ASN A 218 -7.95 -0.90 -0.14
N VAL A 219 -8.06 -1.02 1.18
CA VAL A 219 -8.46 0.07 2.07
C VAL A 219 -7.23 0.88 2.46
N TRP A 220 -7.34 2.21 2.58
CA TRP A 220 -6.28 3.00 3.20
C TRP A 220 -6.35 2.81 4.70
N PHE A 221 -5.28 2.35 5.34
CA PHE A 221 -5.28 2.13 6.77
C PHE A 221 -3.94 2.48 7.40
N GLY A 222 -4.00 2.73 8.70
CA GLY A 222 -2.85 3.03 9.54
C GLY A 222 -3.23 2.76 10.99
N SER A 223 -2.29 2.91 11.91
CA SER A 223 -2.59 2.65 13.32
C SER A 223 -1.82 3.55 14.28
N PHE A 224 -2.34 3.67 15.49
CA PHE A 224 -1.73 4.42 16.57
C PHE A 224 -2.12 3.82 17.92
N PRO A 225 -1.27 3.93 18.97
CA PRO A 225 -1.64 3.51 20.30
C PRO A 225 -2.89 4.26 20.75
N THR A 226 -3.96 3.54 21.12
CA THR A 226 -5.32 4.10 21.32
C THR A 226 -5.30 5.28 22.28
N LEU A 227 -4.48 5.18 23.33
CA LEU A 227 -4.39 6.15 24.41
C LEU A 227 -3.58 7.41 24.04
N ASP A 228 -3.00 7.51 22.84
CA ASP A 228 -2.41 8.75 22.31
C ASP A 228 -3.46 9.76 21.81
N VAL A 229 -4.72 9.32 21.69
CA VAL A 229 -5.84 10.17 21.31
C VAL A 229 -6.87 10.17 22.43
N GLU A 230 -7.17 11.36 22.96
CA GLU A 230 -8.12 11.55 24.05
C GLU A 230 -9.57 11.47 23.53
N SER A 231 -9.82 12.08 22.39
CA SER A 231 -11.13 12.06 21.74
C SER A 231 -11.04 12.37 20.25
N PHE A 232 -12.05 11.91 19.51
CA PHE A 232 -12.18 12.19 18.09
C PHE A 232 -13.65 12.22 17.65
N ALA A 233 -13.92 12.87 16.53
CA ALA A 233 -15.21 12.77 15.84
C ALA A 233 -15.22 11.57 14.89
N SER A 234 -16.36 10.89 14.77
CA SER A 234 -16.51 9.70 13.92
C SER A 234 -16.31 9.98 12.43
N ASP A 235 -16.48 11.24 12.00
CA ASP A 235 -16.22 11.68 10.62
C ASP A 235 -14.78 12.19 10.41
N GLY A 236 -13.89 11.98 11.40
CA GLY A 236 -12.49 12.42 11.38
C GLY A 236 -12.28 13.93 11.52
N SER A 237 -13.34 14.74 11.67
CA SER A 237 -13.23 16.21 11.68
C SER A 237 -12.56 16.79 12.92
N VAL A 238 -12.43 15.99 13.98
CA VAL A 238 -11.80 16.38 15.24
C VAL A 238 -10.88 15.26 15.69
N LEU A 239 -9.66 15.63 16.07
CA LEU A 239 -8.70 14.76 16.76
C LEU A 239 -8.06 15.57 17.90
N VAL A 240 -8.23 15.10 19.13
CA VAL A 240 -7.59 15.66 20.31
C VAL A 240 -6.54 14.67 20.80
N LYS A 241 -5.26 15.06 20.71
CA LYS A 241 -4.16 14.24 21.20
C LYS A 241 -4.13 14.24 22.72
N SER A 242 -3.84 13.07 23.30
CA SER A 242 -3.47 12.95 24.69
C SER A 242 -2.16 13.68 24.99
N ARG A 243 -1.86 13.84 26.29
CA ARG A 243 -0.53 14.28 26.73
C ARG A 243 0.53 13.30 26.23
N THR A 244 1.74 13.80 25.95
CA THR A 244 2.88 12.96 25.60
C THR A 244 3.13 11.91 26.68
N ARG A 245 3.35 10.67 26.26
CA ARG A 245 3.54 9.51 27.11
C ARG A 245 4.93 8.93 26.83
N ASP A 246 5.50 8.24 27.81
CA ASP A 246 6.82 7.63 27.66
C ASP A 246 6.76 6.44 26.67
N PRO A 247 7.42 6.53 25.50
CA PRO A 247 7.39 5.45 24.50
C PRO A 247 8.03 4.14 25.00
N GLU A 248 8.90 4.19 26.02
CA GLU A 248 9.48 2.97 26.57
C GLU A 248 8.49 2.22 27.47
N GLN A 249 7.57 2.92 28.12
CA GLN A 249 6.60 2.33 29.05
C GLN A 249 5.24 2.04 28.40
N HIS A 250 4.93 2.76 27.32
CA HIS A 250 3.64 2.67 26.64
C HIS A 250 3.84 2.23 25.19
N TYR A 251 3.36 1.04 24.84
CA TYR A 251 3.44 0.48 23.49
C TYR A 251 2.33 -0.54 23.25
N SER A 252 2.11 -0.88 21.98
CA SER A 252 1.28 -2.01 21.55
C SER A 252 2.14 -3.01 20.79
N LEU A 253 2.16 -4.27 21.23
CA LEU A 253 2.71 -5.40 20.48
C LEU A 253 1.56 -6.20 19.88
N VAL A 254 1.59 -6.33 18.56
CA VAL A 254 0.60 -7.06 17.77
C VAL A 254 1.28 -8.01 16.79
N GLY A 255 0.51 -8.91 16.21
CA GLY A 255 0.90 -9.66 15.03
C GLY A 255 0.06 -9.24 13.83
N CYS A 256 0.65 -9.21 12.65
CA CYS A 256 -0.07 -8.96 11.41
C CYS A 256 0.11 -10.16 10.48
N THR A 257 -1.00 -10.67 9.94
CA THR A 257 -1.01 -11.80 9.01
C THR A 257 -1.68 -11.39 7.70
N CYS A 258 -0.98 -11.57 6.59
CA CYS A 258 -1.50 -11.30 5.25
C CYS A 258 -1.80 -12.59 4.50
N ALA A 259 -2.93 -12.61 3.80
CA ALA A 259 -3.29 -13.66 2.85
C ALA A 259 -4.04 -13.06 1.64
N PRO A 260 -3.50 -13.13 0.41
CA PRO A 260 -2.19 -13.67 0.03
C PRO A 260 -1.00 -13.01 0.73
N GLY A 261 0.15 -13.68 0.76
CA GLY A 261 1.34 -13.19 1.43
C GLY A 261 1.78 -11.80 0.96
N PHE A 262 2.27 -11.00 1.90
CA PHE A 262 2.73 -9.64 1.66
C PHE A 262 3.94 -9.60 0.73
N GLN A 263 3.96 -8.57 -0.12
CA GLN A 263 5.08 -8.20 -0.98
C GLN A 263 5.27 -6.67 -0.93
N TYR A 264 6.52 -6.23 -0.93
CA TYR A 264 6.84 -4.80 -0.85
C TYR A 264 6.42 -4.04 -2.10
N GLU A 265 6.37 -4.71 -3.25
CA GLU A 265 5.98 -4.12 -4.54
C GLU A 265 4.54 -3.59 -4.55
N ASP A 266 3.71 -4.03 -3.61
CA ASP A 266 2.32 -3.61 -3.49
C ASP A 266 2.06 -2.60 -2.37
N PHE A 267 3.11 -2.27 -1.62
CA PHE A 267 2.99 -1.41 -0.47
C PHE A 267 2.92 0.05 -0.93
N GLU A 268 1.73 0.62 -0.83
CA GLU A 268 1.46 2.00 -1.24
C GLU A 268 1.39 2.91 0.00
N MET A 269 2.32 3.85 0.12
CA MET A 269 2.30 4.85 1.18
C MET A 269 1.45 6.05 0.76
N ALA A 270 0.52 6.48 1.61
CA ALA A 270 -0.35 7.60 1.28
C ALA A 270 0.43 8.92 1.24
N THR A 271 0.14 9.76 0.23
CA THR A 271 0.44 11.18 0.31
C THR A 271 -0.77 11.92 0.86
N PHE A 272 -0.54 13.04 1.56
CA PHE A 272 -1.62 13.85 2.10
C PHE A 272 -2.56 14.37 1.01
N GLU A 273 -2.06 14.64 -0.20
CA GLU A 273 -2.86 15.12 -1.31
C GLU A 273 -3.85 14.07 -1.81
N ASP A 274 -3.41 12.82 -1.93
CA ASP A 274 -4.24 11.71 -2.41
C ASP A 274 -5.46 11.51 -1.51
N VAL A 275 -5.23 11.34 -0.20
CA VAL A 275 -6.28 10.97 0.75
C VAL A 275 -7.13 12.16 1.22
N ARG A 276 -6.61 13.39 1.17
CA ARG A 276 -7.42 14.59 1.45
C ARG A 276 -8.56 14.75 0.45
N SER A 277 -8.35 14.35 -0.81
CA SER A 277 -9.39 14.43 -1.83
C SER A 277 -10.58 13.51 -1.52
N ILE A 278 -10.31 12.39 -0.84
CA ILE A 278 -11.28 11.37 -0.45
C ILE A 278 -12.06 11.82 0.80
N ALA A 279 -11.35 12.25 1.85
CA ALA A 279 -11.95 12.69 3.11
C ALA A 279 -11.46 14.09 3.53
N PRO A 280 -11.96 15.17 2.89
CA PRO A 280 -11.48 16.52 3.17
C PRO A 280 -11.76 16.99 4.59
N LYS A 281 -12.81 16.46 5.24
CA LYS A 281 -13.15 16.77 6.63
C LYS A 281 -12.17 16.14 7.62
N ALA A 282 -11.54 15.02 7.27
CA ALA A 282 -10.67 14.25 8.15
C ALA A 282 -9.23 14.78 8.23
N GLU A 283 -8.98 16.00 7.72
CA GLU A 283 -7.66 16.62 7.69
C GLU A 283 -6.87 16.53 9.02
N PRO A 284 -7.46 16.69 10.23
CA PRO A 284 -6.75 16.49 11.49
C PRO A 284 -6.17 15.08 11.66
N PHE A 285 -6.92 14.04 11.29
CA PHE A 285 -6.45 12.65 11.31
C PHE A 285 -5.41 12.40 10.23
N LEU A 286 -5.64 12.89 9.01
CA LEU A 286 -4.71 12.70 7.90
C LEU A 286 -3.35 13.32 8.21
N LYS A 287 -3.31 14.51 8.83
CA LYS A 287 -2.04 15.12 9.31
C LYS A 287 -1.38 14.35 10.44
N PHE A 288 -2.18 13.64 11.26
CA PHE A 288 -1.65 12.83 12.34
C PHE A 288 -1.00 11.54 11.83
N LEU A 289 -1.65 10.86 10.88
CA LEU A 289 -1.18 9.60 10.29
C LEU A 289 -0.21 9.78 9.11
N ILE A 290 -0.11 10.99 8.56
CA ILE A 290 0.85 11.36 7.52
C ILE A 290 1.68 12.54 8.04
N PRO A 291 2.54 12.32 9.06
CA PRO A 291 3.38 13.38 9.58
C PRO A 291 4.33 13.88 8.48
N SER A 292 4.46 15.20 8.37
CA SER A 292 5.39 15.82 7.42
C SER A 292 6.82 15.35 7.72
N THR A 293 7.55 14.95 6.69
CA THR A 293 9.00 14.69 6.80
C THR A 293 9.67 16.00 7.23
N LYS A 294 10.33 15.96 8.40
CA LYS A 294 11.16 17.07 8.89
C LYS A 294 12.41 17.24 8.06
#